data_AF-A0A6M0C9F6-F1
#
_entry.id   AF-A0A6M0C9F6-F1
#
_cell.length_a   1.000
_cell.length_b   1.000
_cell.length_c   1.000
_cell.angle_alpha   90.00
_cell.angle_beta   90.00
_cell.angle_gamma   90.00
#
_symmetry.space_group_name_H-M   'P 1'
#
loop_
_entity.id
_entity.type
_entity.pdbx_description
1 polymer ?
#
loop_
_entity_poly.entity_id
_entity_poly.type
_entity_poly.pdbx_seq_one_letter_code
_entity_poly.pdbx_strand_id
1 'polypeptide(L)'
;MKQQIQFSSGLLGGVAAVIIAQTPAFAVTQITQVQLNSAEGGMNIVLVTNNGDRPEVFSVNRDNSFVADIINAQLRIPEGNKFRKDSPAPGIKYVEVMQVDANSVRVVIQGTKGPPRGRIIQGGGRGIILSAAAGS
;
A
#
# COMPACT_ATOMS: atom_id res chain seq x y z
N MET A 1 50.03 -27.90 -41.82
CA MET A 1 49.37 -29.21 -41.97
C MET A 1 47.90 -28.95 -42.20
N LYS A 2 47.39 -29.36 -43.37
CA LYS A 2 46.01 -29.17 -43.82
C LYS A 2 45.12 -30.20 -43.11
N GLN A 3 44.01 -29.80 -42.52
CA GLN A 3 42.88 -30.70 -42.29
C GLN A 3 41.58 -30.04 -42.75
N GLN A 4 40.91 -30.78 -43.64
CA GLN A 4 39.75 -30.38 -44.42
C GLN A 4 38.49 -30.37 -43.55
N ILE A 5 37.69 -29.33 -43.72
CA ILE A 5 36.33 -29.23 -43.20
C ILE A 5 35.43 -30.04 -44.14
N GLN A 6 34.91 -31.17 -43.66
CA GLN A 6 33.85 -31.90 -44.36
C GLN A 6 32.51 -31.24 -44.04
N PHE A 7 31.90 -30.62 -45.06
CA PHE A 7 30.53 -30.12 -45.01
C PHE A 7 29.56 -31.29 -45.18
N SER A 8 29.05 -31.81 -44.07
CA SER A 8 27.88 -32.68 -44.06
C SER A 8 26.63 -31.80 -44.03
N SER A 9 25.92 -31.74 -45.14
CA SER A 9 24.61 -31.09 -45.26
C SER A 9 23.63 -31.67 -44.23
N GLY A 10 23.29 -30.87 -43.21
CA GLY A 10 22.32 -31.20 -42.18
C GLY A 10 21.18 -30.18 -42.17
N LEU A 11 19.96 -30.70 -42.18
CA LEU A 11 18.66 -30.04 -42.27
C LEU A 11 18.52 -28.74 -41.45
N LEU A 12 17.82 -27.78 -42.05
CA LEU A 12 17.29 -26.56 -41.44
C LEU A 12 16.45 -26.89 -40.20
N GLY A 13 17.06 -26.84 -39.02
CA GLY A 13 16.36 -26.86 -37.74
C GLY A 13 16.28 -25.44 -37.18
N GLY A 14 15.23 -24.70 -37.54
CA GLY A 14 14.97 -23.39 -36.94
C GLY A 14 14.61 -23.54 -35.47
N VAL A 15 15.57 -23.30 -34.56
CA VAL A 15 15.27 -23.13 -33.15
C VAL A 15 14.69 -21.73 -32.94
N ALA A 16 13.37 -21.62 -32.99
CA ALA A 16 12.69 -20.42 -32.52
C ALA A 16 12.82 -20.35 -31.00
N ALA A 17 13.81 -19.59 -30.51
CA ALA A 17 13.90 -19.26 -29.10
C ALA A 17 12.75 -18.32 -28.74
N VAL A 18 11.74 -18.83 -28.03
CA VAL A 18 10.68 -18.00 -27.45
C VAL A 18 11.27 -17.27 -26.25
N ILE A 19 11.59 -15.99 -26.41
CA ILE A 19 11.95 -15.12 -25.29
C ILE A 19 10.66 -14.75 -24.57
N ILE A 20 10.32 -15.49 -23.52
CA ILE A 20 9.29 -15.07 -22.56
C ILE A 20 9.88 -13.92 -21.74
N ALA A 21 9.47 -12.69 -22.05
CA ALA A 21 9.77 -11.52 -21.23
C ALA A 21 9.09 -11.71 -19.87
N GLN A 22 9.90 -12.00 -18.85
CA GLN A 22 9.43 -12.08 -17.47
C GLN A 22 9.21 -10.64 -17.00
N THR A 23 7.96 -10.18 -16.93
CA THR A 23 7.68 -8.88 -16.29
C THR A 23 8.05 -9.00 -14.81
N PRO A 24 8.93 -8.16 -14.27
CA PRO A 24 9.23 -8.18 -12.84
C PRO A 24 7.94 -7.85 -12.09
N ALA A 25 7.43 -8.81 -11.32
CA ALA A 25 6.38 -8.55 -10.35
C ALA A 25 7.03 -7.77 -9.20
N PHE A 26 6.78 -6.46 -9.11
CA PHE A 26 7.11 -5.73 -7.89
C PHE A 26 6.31 -6.35 -6.74
N ALA A 27 7.00 -6.71 -5.66
CA ALA A 27 6.34 -7.26 -4.48
C ALA A 27 5.41 -6.18 -3.91
N VAL A 28 4.11 -6.49 -3.85
CA VAL A 28 3.11 -5.60 -3.27
C VAL A 28 3.26 -5.61 -1.75
N THR A 29 3.42 -4.44 -1.13
CA THR A 29 3.55 -4.34 0.33
C THR A 29 2.26 -4.80 1.00
N GLN A 30 2.39 -5.72 1.96
CA GLN A 30 1.24 -6.20 2.74
C GLN A 30 1.11 -5.35 4.00
N ILE A 31 -0.07 -4.79 4.23
CA ILE A 31 -0.50 -4.19 5.49
C ILE A 31 -1.18 -5.30 6.29
N THR A 32 -0.55 -5.73 7.37
CA THR A 32 -0.97 -6.92 8.14
C THR A 32 -1.73 -6.58 9.41
N GLN A 33 -1.64 -5.33 9.88
CA GLN A 33 -2.39 -4.86 11.05
C GLN A 33 -2.74 -3.38 10.93
N VAL A 34 -3.90 -3.01 11.49
CA VAL A 34 -4.32 -1.62 11.71
C VAL A 34 -4.44 -1.39 13.20
N GLN A 35 -3.69 -0.43 13.73
CA GLN A 35 -3.74 -0.06 15.15
C GLN A 35 -4.16 1.40 15.29
N LEU A 36 -5.07 1.68 16.22
CA LEU A 36 -5.51 3.03 16.54
C LEU A 36 -5.00 3.39 17.92
N ASN A 37 -4.23 4.47 18.00
CA ASN A 37 -3.69 5.00 19.25
C ASN A 37 -4.22 6.41 19.47
N SER A 38 -4.81 6.68 20.63
CA SER A 38 -5.24 8.04 20.99
C SER A 38 -4.03 8.98 21.09
N ALA A 39 -4.22 10.23 20.68
CA ALA A 39 -3.23 11.28 20.81
C ALA A 39 -3.90 12.58 21.28
N GLU A 40 -3.12 13.52 21.79
CA GLU A 40 -3.66 14.81 22.24
C GLU A 40 -4.34 15.53 21.06
N GLY A 41 -5.65 15.82 21.20
CA GLY A 41 -6.46 16.47 20.18
C GLY A 41 -6.78 15.61 18.94
N GLY A 42 -6.53 14.29 18.98
CA GLY A 42 -6.75 13.43 17.83
C GLY A 42 -6.38 11.96 18.02
N MET A 43 -5.80 11.36 16.98
CA MET A 43 -5.39 9.97 16.96
C MET A 43 -4.24 9.69 15.98
N ASN A 44 -3.55 8.58 16.21
CA ASN A 44 -2.61 7.98 15.26
C ASN A 44 -3.19 6.65 14.77
N ILE A 45 -3.18 6.46 13.45
CA ILE A 45 -3.41 5.19 12.79
C ILE A 45 -2.06 4.62 12.40
N VAL A 46 -1.72 3.43 12.89
CA VAL A 46 -0.50 2.72 12.54
C VAL A 46 -0.89 1.55 11.64
N LEU A 47 -0.38 1.57 10.41
CA LEU A 47 -0.50 0.48 9.45
C LEU A 47 0.81 -0.29 9.46
N VAL A 48 0.78 -1.48 10.05
CA VAL A 48 1.96 -2.35 10.12
C VAL A 48 2.15 -3.00 8.75
N THR A 49 3.31 -2.76 8.15
CA THR A 49 3.69 -3.34 6.86
C THR A 49 4.68 -4.49 7.05
N ASN A 50 4.68 -5.45 6.14
CA ASN A 50 5.73 -6.47 6.09
C ASN A 50 7.10 -5.80 5.95
N ASN A 51 8.10 -6.29 6.70
CA ASN A 51 9.48 -5.84 6.65
C ASN A 51 9.70 -4.32 6.87
N GLY A 52 8.69 -3.60 7.38
CA GLY A 52 8.74 -2.15 7.53
C GLY A 52 8.74 -1.38 6.20
N ASP A 53 8.24 -2.02 5.13
CA ASP A 53 8.08 -1.44 3.80
C ASP A 53 7.33 -0.10 3.85
N ARG A 54 7.64 0.78 2.90
CA ARG A 54 7.13 2.15 2.85
C ARG A 54 6.56 2.44 1.46
N PRO A 55 5.35 1.92 1.17
CA PRO A 55 4.67 2.27 -0.07
C PRO A 55 4.40 3.77 -0.11
N GLU A 56 4.19 4.28 -1.31
CA GLU A 56 3.87 5.69 -1.51
C GLU A 56 2.46 5.98 -1.01
N VAL A 57 2.30 7.13 -0.35
CA VAL A 57 1.04 7.56 0.27
C VAL A 57 0.68 8.94 -0.25
N PHE A 58 -0.45 9.03 -0.92
CA PHE A 58 -1.05 10.30 -1.34
C PHE A 58 -2.16 10.66 -0.37
N SER A 59 -2.32 11.93 -0.04
CA SER A 59 -3.45 12.36 0.77
C SER A 59 -4.12 13.61 0.24
N VAL A 60 -5.41 13.72 0.53
CA VAL A 60 -6.25 14.85 0.16
C VAL A 60 -7.31 15.05 1.22
N ASN A 61 -7.65 16.32 1.48
CA ASN A 61 -8.87 16.64 2.21
C ASN A 61 -10.03 16.72 1.23
N ARG A 62 -11.08 15.94 1.49
CA ARG A 62 -12.31 15.93 0.71
C ARG A 62 -13.49 16.00 1.66
N ASP A 63 -14.38 16.97 1.46
CA ASP A 63 -15.48 17.26 2.37
C ASP A 63 -14.95 17.44 3.81
N ASN A 64 -15.54 16.73 4.78
CA ASN A 64 -15.09 16.68 6.17
C ASN A 64 -14.13 15.52 6.45
N SER A 65 -13.40 15.03 5.45
CA SER A 65 -12.53 13.86 5.56
C SER A 65 -11.10 14.14 5.12
N PHE A 66 -10.15 13.55 5.86
CA PHE A 66 -8.80 13.33 5.39
C PHE A 66 -8.75 11.93 4.77
N VAL A 67 -8.40 11.86 3.49
CA VAL A 67 -8.32 10.61 2.73
C VAL A 67 -6.86 10.38 2.37
N ALA A 68 -6.34 9.18 2.62
CA ALA A 68 -5.02 8.78 2.21
C ALA A 68 -5.09 7.48 1.39
N ASP A 69 -4.52 7.53 0.19
CA ASP A 69 -4.40 6.42 -0.72
C ASP A 69 -2.96 5.89 -0.70
N ILE A 70 -2.83 4.59 -0.48
CA ILE A 70 -1.56 3.88 -0.37
C ILE A 70 -1.46 2.97 -1.58
N ILE A 71 -0.52 3.28 -2.47
CA ILE A 71 -0.34 2.53 -3.72
C ILE A 71 0.74 1.46 -3.57
N ASN A 72 0.66 0.42 -4.40
CA ASN A 72 1.49 -0.79 -4.26
C ASN A 72 1.34 -1.44 -2.88
N ALA A 73 0.12 -1.42 -2.33
CA ALA A 73 -0.20 -2.01 -1.04
C ALA A 73 -1.45 -2.90 -1.08
N GLN A 74 -1.46 -3.93 -0.23
CA GLN A 74 -2.57 -4.85 -0.02
C GLN A 74 -2.89 -4.98 1.45
N LEU A 75 -4.16 -4.90 1.80
CA LEU A 75 -4.67 -5.13 3.14
C LEU A 75 -4.85 -6.63 3.36
N ARG A 76 -4.10 -7.18 4.32
CA ARG A 76 -4.13 -8.58 4.75
C ARG A 76 -4.21 -8.65 6.26
N ILE A 77 -5.31 -8.14 6.79
CA ILE A 77 -5.61 -8.13 8.22
C ILE A 77 -6.53 -9.32 8.57
N PRO A 78 -6.57 -9.76 9.84
CA PRO A 78 -7.47 -10.83 10.27
C PRO A 78 -8.95 -10.57 9.94
N GLU A 79 -9.37 -9.31 9.91
CA GLU A 79 -10.72 -8.85 9.60
C GLU A 79 -11.07 -8.92 8.11
N GLY A 80 -10.09 -9.21 7.23
CA GLY A 80 -10.27 -9.32 5.79
C GLY A 80 -9.76 -8.09 5.03
N ASN A 81 -10.58 -7.53 4.15
CA ASN A 81 -10.22 -6.43 3.24
C ASN A 81 -10.73 -5.06 3.71
N LYS A 82 -11.23 -4.97 4.94
CA LYS A 82 -11.76 -3.73 5.52
C LYS A 82 -11.62 -3.73 7.04
N PHE A 83 -11.25 -2.59 7.59
CA PHE A 83 -11.27 -2.25 9.01
C PHE A 83 -12.06 -0.96 9.19
N ARG A 84 -12.93 -0.90 10.21
CA ARG A 84 -13.68 0.32 10.54
C ARG A 84 -13.81 0.48 12.04
N LYS A 85 -13.64 1.70 12.53
CA LYS A 85 -13.93 2.09 13.91
C LYS A 85 -14.70 3.41 13.94
N ASP A 86 -15.88 3.39 14.54
CA ASP A 86 -16.66 4.60 14.79
C ASP A 86 -16.23 5.27 16.11
N SER A 87 -16.31 6.60 16.12
CA SER A 87 -15.95 7.48 17.25
C SER A 87 -14.62 7.13 17.95
N PRO A 88 -13.49 6.97 17.21
CA PRO A 88 -12.24 6.52 17.81
C PRO A 88 -11.55 7.59 18.69
N ALA A 89 -11.89 8.87 18.50
CA ALA A 89 -11.35 10.00 19.27
C ALA A 89 -12.32 11.19 19.22
N PRO A 90 -12.25 12.13 20.18
CA PRO A 90 -13.02 13.38 20.13
C PRO A 90 -12.82 14.12 18.80
N GLY A 91 -13.92 14.54 18.16
CA GLY A 91 -13.87 15.24 16.87
C GLY A 91 -13.67 14.36 15.64
N ILE A 92 -13.47 13.05 15.81
CA ILE A 92 -13.39 12.07 14.72
C ILE A 92 -14.66 11.22 14.72
N LYS A 93 -15.42 11.26 13.61
CA LYS A 93 -16.65 10.51 13.41
C LYS A 93 -16.36 9.02 13.19
N TYR A 94 -15.43 8.71 12.29
CA TYR A 94 -14.97 7.34 12.06
C TYR A 94 -13.59 7.29 11.40
N VAL A 95 -12.93 6.15 11.54
CA VAL A 95 -11.79 5.74 10.73
C VAL A 95 -12.17 4.48 9.96
N GLU A 96 -11.83 4.45 8.68
CA GLU A 96 -12.00 3.28 7.81
C GLU A 96 -10.72 3.04 7.02
N VAL A 97 -10.27 1.79 6.96
CA VAL A 97 -9.17 1.33 6.13
C VAL A 97 -9.73 0.23 5.25
N MET A 98 -9.64 0.37 3.93
CA MET A 98 -10.23 -0.59 3.00
C MET A 98 -9.32 -0.84 1.79
N GLN A 99 -9.33 -2.07 1.30
CA GLN A 99 -8.79 -2.37 -0.02
C GLN A 99 -9.68 -1.72 -1.10
N VAL A 100 -9.08 -0.94 -2.00
CA VAL A 100 -9.80 -0.34 -3.14
C VAL A 100 -9.72 -1.25 -4.36
N ASP A 101 -8.55 -1.82 -4.65
CA ASP A 101 -8.33 -2.82 -5.72
C ASP A 101 -7.18 -3.78 -5.37
N ALA A 102 -6.58 -4.48 -6.33
CA ALA A 102 -5.49 -5.44 -6.05
C ALA A 102 -4.17 -4.81 -5.55
N ASN A 103 -3.95 -3.50 -5.69
CA ASN A 103 -2.70 -2.84 -5.33
C ASN A 103 -2.87 -1.50 -4.60
N SER A 104 -4.11 -1.12 -4.25
CA SER A 104 -4.37 0.13 -3.52
C SER A 104 -5.22 -0.07 -2.26
N VAL A 105 -4.81 0.62 -1.19
CA VAL A 105 -5.52 0.68 0.10
C VAL A 105 -5.87 2.13 0.40
N ARG A 106 -7.10 2.39 0.83
CA ARG A 106 -7.58 3.72 1.20
C ARG A 106 -7.83 3.79 2.70
N VAL A 107 -7.33 4.85 3.31
CA VAL A 107 -7.66 5.27 4.68
C VAL A 107 -8.57 6.49 4.59
N VAL A 108 -9.71 6.44 5.26
CA VAL A 108 -10.63 7.57 5.43
C VAL A 108 -10.72 7.91 6.91
N ILE A 109 -10.44 9.17 7.24
CA ILE A 109 -10.60 9.73 8.57
C ILE A 109 -11.65 10.84 8.47
N GLN A 110 -12.85 10.56 8.94
CA GLN A 110 -13.96 11.49 8.87
C GLN A 110 -14.02 12.32 10.16
N GLY A 111 -13.94 13.64 10.05
CA GLY A 111 -14.18 14.57 11.15
C GLY A 111 -15.67 14.83 11.38
N THR A 112 -16.01 15.28 12.58
CA THR A 112 -17.41 15.63 12.94
C THR A 112 -17.82 17.03 12.47
N LYS A 113 -16.89 17.99 12.46
CA LYS A 113 -17.15 19.41 12.15
C LYS A 113 -16.46 19.89 10.86
N GLY A 114 -15.21 19.48 10.66
CA GLY A 114 -14.41 19.77 9.47
C GLY A 114 -13.41 18.64 9.19
N PRO A 115 -12.67 18.70 8.07
CA PRO A 115 -11.67 17.68 7.75
C PRO A 115 -10.58 17.63 8.83
N PRO A 116 -10.20 16.43 9.31
CA PRO A 116 -9.08 16.29 10.24
C PRO A 116 -7.79 16.86 9.67
N ARG A 117 -6.97 17.46 10.53
CA ARG A 117 -5.61 17.90 10.16
C ARG A 117 -4.71 16.67 10.13
N GLY A 118 -4.64 16.03 8.96
CA GLY A 118 -3.88 14.82 8.73
C GLY A 118 -2.38 15.06 8.47
N ARG A 119 -1.53 14.15 8.91
CA ARG A 119 -0.10 14.09 8.59
C ARG A 119 0.31 12.64 8.35
N ILE A 120 1.16 12.42 7.35
CA ILE A 120 1.76 11.12 7.08
C ILE A 120 3.17 11.13 7.65
N ILE A 121 3.48 10.13 8.47
CA ILE A 121 4.79 9.93 9.08
C ILE A 121 5.27 8.54 8.68
N GLN A 122 6.37 8.49 7.94
CA GLN A 122 7.03 7.25 7.53
C GLN A 122 8.44 7.22 8.14
N GLY A 123 8.72 6.26 9.03
CA GLY A 123 9.98 6.21 9.77
C GLY A 123 10.00 5.16 10.89
N GLY A 124 11.19 4.66 11.23
CA GLY A 124 11.37 3.81 12.43
C GLY A 124 10.91 2.35 12.32
N GLY A 125 10.83 1.78 11.12
CA GLY A 125 10.66 0.33 10.89
C GLY A 125 9.28 -0.26 11.18
N ARG A 126 8.29 0.58 11.53
CA ARG A 126 6.94 0.15 11.97
C ARG A 126 5.85 0.28 10.90
N GLY A 127 6.20 0.64 9.67
CA GLY A 127 5.27 0.86 8.56
C GLY A 127 4.85 2.32 8.39
N ILE A 128 3.56 2.56 8.20
CA ILE A 128 2.98 3.89 7.89
C ILE A 128 2.19 4.39 9.10
N ILE A 129 2.45 5.63 9.53
CA ILE A 129 1.67 6.28 10.58
C ILE A 129 0.91 7.45 9.96
N LEU A 130 -0.41 7.47 10.15
CA LEU A 130 -1.26 8.61 9.82
C LEU A 130 -1.72 9.26 11.12
N SER A 131 -1.26 10.49 11.39
CA SER A 131 -1.75 11.28 12.50
C SER A 131 -2.91 12.14 12.03
N ALA A 132 -3.97 12.23 12.81
CA ALA A 132 -5.11 13.09 12.52
C ALA A 132 -5.59 13.80 13.78
N ALA A 133 -5.51 15.13 13.76
CA ALA A 133 -6.11 15.98 14.79
C ALA A 133 -7.49 16.47 14.33
N ALA A 134 -8.42 16.66 15.27
CA ALA A 134 -9.77 17.11 14.96
C ALA A 134 -9.76 18.43 14.15
N GLY A 135 -10.53 18.44 13.07
CA GLY A 135 -10.84 19.64 12.30
C GLY A 135 -11.90 20.49 13.00
N SER A 136 -11.88 21.79 12.73
CA SER A 136 -12.88 22.77 13.18
C SER A 136 -13.86 23.08 12.07
#